data_AF-A0A834DPM2-F1
#
_entry.id   AF-A0A834DPM2-F1
#
_cell.length_a   1.000
_cell.length_b   1.000
_cell.length_c   1.000
_cell.angle_alpha   90.00
_cell.angle_beta   90.00
_cell.angle_gamma   90.00
#
_symmetry.space_group_name_H-M   'P 1'
#
loop_
_entity.id
_entity.type
_entity.pdbx_description
1 polymer ?
#
loop_
_entity_poly.entity_id
_entity_poly.type
_entity_poly.pdbx_seq_one_letter_code
_entity_poly.pdbx_strand_id
1 'polypeptide(L)'
;MDTALEAQPQDSWDSFPLFQLLNNFLRNDTLLCNGKFHKHLQEIFVPLVVRYVDLMESSIAQSIHRGFEQETWQPVKNIANSLPNVALPKVPSLPLNLPQIPSLSTPTWMASLSESTNGSATSEDLFWKLDALQMFVFDLHWPEQEFAHHLEQRLKLMASDMIEACVKRTRAAFELKLQKANKTTDLRIPTSVCTMFNVLVDAKKQSTKLCALDGGQEQQYHSKIDDLIDNTVKEIISLLVSKFVAVLEGVLSKLSRYDEGTFFSSILSFTVKAAAKYVDVPKPGMDLADTYIMFVRQNQDILREKVNEEMYIEKLFDQWYSNSMKVICAWLADRLDLQLHIYQLKTLIKIVKKTYRDFRLQGVLEGTLNSKTYDTVHRRLTVEETTASVSEGGGLQGITMKDSDEEEEA
;
A
#
# COMPACT_ATOMS: atom_id res chain seq x y z
N MET A 1 29.41 -17.98 -39.22
CA MET A 1 28.76 -17.48 -37.99
C MET A 1 29.44 -16.20 -37.57
N ASP A 2 30.74 -16.27 -37.28
CA ASP A 2 31.56 -15.14 -36.80
C ASP A 2 31.45 -13.90 -37.69
N THR A 3 31.66 -14.04 -39.01
CA THR A 3 31.50 -12.93 -39.98
C THR A 3 30.10 -12.31 -39.99
N ALA A 4 29.06 -13.07 -39.67
CA ALA A 4 27.69 -12.55 -39.61
C ALA A 4 27.39 -11.85 -38.27
N LEU A 5 28.04 -12.28 -37.18
CA LEU A 5 27.96 -11.61 -35.88
C LEU A 5 28.77 -10.31 -35.87
N GLU A 6 29.95 -10.30 -36.51
CA GLU A 6 30.78 -9.09 -36.70
C GLU A 6 30.11 -8.03 -37.58
N ALA A 7 29.25 -8.45 -38.50
CA ALA A 7 28.48 -7.54 -39.35
C ALA A 7 27.24 -6.95 -38.66
N GLN A 8 26.89 -7.41 -37.45
CA GLN A 8 25.75 -6.86 -36.73
C GLN A 8 26.08 -5.47 -36.14
N PRO A 9 25.08 -4.56 -36.07
CA PRO A 9 25.24 -3.30 -35.37
C PRO A 9 25.63 -3.51 -33.91
N GLN A 10 26.38 -2.56 -33.34
CA GLN A 10 26.68 -2.55 -31.91
C GLN A 10 25.38 -2.49 -31.08
N ASP A 11 25.33 -3.27 -29.99
CA ASP A 11 24.15 -3.42 -29.12
C ASP A 11 22.91 -3.99 -29.87
N SER A 12 23.12 -4.83 -30.88
CA SER A 12 22.10 -5.69 -31.51
C SER A 12 21.93 -7.01 -30.75
N TRP A 13 20.68 -7.38 -30.46
CA TRP A 13 20.32 -8.59 -29.69
C TRP A 13 19.65 -9.67 -30.53
N ASP A 14 19.53 -9.45 -31.84
CA ASP A 14 18.83 -10.34 -32.79
C ASP A 14 19.51 -11.70 -32.94
N SER A 15 20.76 -11.82 -32.48
CA SER A 15 21.54 -13.05 -32.50
C SER A 15 21.24 -13.99 -31.32
N PHE A 16 20.56 -13.53 -30.26
CA PHE A 16 20.26 -14.38 -29.09
C PHE A 16 19.31 -15.56 -29.38
N PRO A 17 18.24 -15.42 -30.19
CA PRO A 17 17.42 -16.57 -30.57
C PRO A 17 18.22 -17.63 -31.34
N LEU A 18 19.18 -17.21 -32.16
CA LEU A 18 20.09 -18.12 -32.86
C LEU A 18 20.99 -18.86 -31.86
N PHE A 19 21.54 -18.16 -30.87
CA PHE A 19 22.27 -18.80 -29.79
C PHE A 19 21.42 -19.83 -29.04
N GLN A 20 20.21 -19.48 -28.62
CA GLN A 20 19.31 -20.40 -27.91
C GLN A 20 19.01 -21.66 -28.74
N LEU A 21 18.71 -21.49 -30.03
CA LEU A 21 18.45 -22.61 -30.95
C LEU A 21 19.66 -23.54 -31.06
N LEU A 22 20.84 -22.98 -31.30
CA LEU A 22 22.09 -23.74 -31.44
C LEU A 22 22.48 -24.41 -30.13
N ASN A 23 22.39 -23.69 -29.01
CA ASN A 23 22.71 -24.18 -27.68
C ASN A 23 21.80 -25.36 -27.29
N ASN A 24 20.48 -25.23 -27.49
CA ASN A 24 19.54 -26.31 -27.21
C ASN A 24 19.78 -27.55 -28.07
N PHE A 25 20.15 -27.37 -29.35
CA PHE A 25 20.52 -28.49 -30.21
C PHE A 25 21.81 -29.18 -29.74
N LEU A 26 22.86 -28.41 -29.46
CA LEU A 26 24.18 -28.92 -29.08
C LEU A 26 24.20 -29.56 -27.70
N ARG A 27 23.37 -29.09 -26.75
CA ARG A 27 23.26 -29.67 -25.40
C ARG A 27 22.58 -31.04 -25.38
N ASN A 28 21.68 -31.31 -26.35
CA ASN A 28 20.96 -32.58 -26.43
C ASN A 28 21.77 -33.72 -27.07
N ASP A 29 22.87 -33.40 -27.77
CA ASP A 29 23.74 -34.37 -28.41
C ASP A 29 24.99 -34.61 -27.55
N THR A 30 25.19 -35.86 -27.09
CA THR A 30 26.29 -36.24 -26.20
C THR A 30 27.69 -36.13 -26.82
N LEU A 31 27.80 -36.10 -28.16
CA LEU A 31 29.06 -35.97 -28.89
C LEU A 31 29.41 -34.50 -29.21
N LEU A 32 28.40 -33.63 -29.25
CA LEU A 32 28.55 -32.21 -29.59
C LEU A 32 28.50 -31.30 -28.36
N CYS A 33 27.90 -31.78 -27.27
CA CYS A 33 27.86 -31.07 -25.99
C CYS A 33 29.30 -30.82 -25.49
N ASN A 34 29.60 -29.57 -25.14
CA ASN A 34 30.95 -29.11 -24.78
C ASN A 34 32.07 -29.41 -25.80
N GLY A 35 31.71 -29.69 -27.06
CA GLY A 35 32.66 -29.81 -28.16
C GLY A 35 33.29 -28.47 -28.57
N LYS A 36 34.28 -28.50 -29.47
CA LYS A 36 35.04 -27.30 -29.89
C LYS A 36 34.13 -26.17 -30.41
N PHE A 37 33.16 -26.50 -31.26
CA PHE A 37 32.22 -25.52 -31.81
C PHE A 37 31.28 -24.95 -30.73
N HIS A 38 30.85 -25.79 -29.79
CA HIS A 38 29.97 -25.37 -28.70
C HIS A 38 30.69 -24.42 -27.73
N LYS A 39 31.97 -24.66 -27.43
CA LYS A 39 32.81 -23.74 -26.64
C LYS A 39 33.06 -22.41 -27.36
N HIS A 40 33.38 -22.46 -28.66
CA HIS A 40 33.53 -21.25 -29.48
C HIS A 40 32.25 -20.40 -29.53
N LEU A 41 31.09 -21.05 -29.63
CA LEU A 41 29.79 -20.39 -29.55
C LEU A 41 29.60 -19.70 -28.18
N GLN A 42 29.93 -20.36 -27.07
CA GLN A 42 29.87 -19.77 -25.74
C GLN A 42 30.79 -18.54 -25.64
N GLU A 43 32.06 -18.67 -26.01
CA GLU A 43 33.07 -17.59 -25.94
C GLU A 43 32.64 -16.32 -26.69
N ILE A 44 31.97 -16.44 -27.83
CA ILE A 44 31.45 -15.29 -28.59
C ILE A 44 30.26 -14.62 -27.89
N PHE A 45 29.36 -15.41 -27.30
CA PHE A 45 28.13 -14.88 -26.72
C PHE A 45 28.26 -14.42 -25.26
N VAL A 46 29.28 -14.87 -24.51
CA VAL A 46 29.58 -14.37 -23.15
C VAL A 46 29.60 -12.84 -23.07
N PRO A 47 30.43 -12.11 -23.85
CA PRO A 47 30.49 -10.66 -23.76
C PRO A 47 29.19 -9.98 -24.20
N LEU A 48 28.42 -10.58 -25.11
CA LEU A 48 27.12 -10.06 -25.55
C LEU A 48 26.06 -10.16 -24.45
N VAL A 49 25.99 -11.31 -23.77
CA VAL A 49 25.06 -11.52 -22.64
C VAL A 49 25.41 -10.59 -21.48
N VAL A 50 26.70 -10.47 -21.13
CA VAL A 50 27.15 -9.54 -20.09
C VAL A 50 26.77 -8.10 -20.44
N ARG A 51 27.05 -7.67 -21.67
CA ARG A 51 26.71 -6.33 -22.15
C ARG A 51 25.20 -6.05 -22.12
N TYR A 52 24.38 -7.02 -22.50
CA TYR A 52 22.92 -6.89 -22.44
C TYR A 52 22.44 -6.71 -21.00
N VAL A 53 22.94 -7.51 -20.06
CA VAL A 53 22.62 -7.38 -18.63
C VAL A 53 23.05 -6.03 -18.08
N ASP A 54 24.27 -5.55 -18.40
CA ASP A 54 24.76 -4.23 -17.97
C ASP A 54 23.84 -3.08 -18.45
N LEU A 55 23.37 -3.17 -19.70
CA LEU A 55 22.49 -2.16 -20.29
C LEU A 55 21.08 -2.22 -19.70
N MET A 56 20.58 -3.42 -19.43
CA MET A 56 19.29 -3.60 -18.75
C MET A 56 19.35 -3.10 -17.30
N GLU A 57 20.42 -3.38 -16.57
CA GLU A 57 20.69 -2.83 -15.23
C GLU A 57 20.64 -1.30 -15.23
N SER A 58 21.38 -0.68 -16.16
CA SER A 58 21.43 0.77 -16.31
C SER A 58 20.07 1.36 -16.69
N SER A 59 19.35 0.71 -17.60
CA SER A 59 18.01 1.12 -18.06
C SER A 59 16.98 1.05 -16.93
N ILE A 60 17.01 -0.02 -16.14
CA ILE A 60 16.12 -0.21 -14.99
C ILE A 60 16.44 0.82 -13.90
N ALA A 61 17.72 1.00 -13.54
CA ALA A 61 18.15 1.98 -12.56
C ALA A 61 17.72 3.41 -12.93
N GLN A 62 17.87 3.77 -14.21
CA GLN A 62 17.45 5.07 -14.74
C GLN A 62 15.93 5.23 -14.73
N SER A 63 15.18 4.18 -15.06
CA SER A 63 13.71 4.16 -14.99
C SER A 63 13.23 4.39 -13.56
N ILE A 64 13.85 3.74 -12.57
CA ILE A 64 13.53 3.96 -11.15
C ILE A 64 13.82 5.42 -10.76
N HIS A 65 15.00 5.93 -11.11
CA HIS A 65 15.38 7.27 -10.66
C HIS A 65 14.46 8.36 -11.25
N ARG A 66 14.24 8.35 -12.57
CA ARG A 66 13.44 9.38 -13.26
C ARG A 66 11.94 9.13 -13.15
N GLY A 67 11.52 7.88 -13.20
CA GLY A 67 10.12 7.47 -13.15
C GLY A 67 9.48 7.80 -11.82
N PHE A 68 10.10 7.42 -10.70
CA PHE A 68 9.53 7.70 -9.36
C PHE A 68 9.54 9.19 -9.00
N GLU A 69 10.44 10.01 -9.56
CA GLU A 69 10.41 11.46 -9.39
C GLU A 69 9.22 12.12 -10.09
N GLN A 70 8.80 11.57 -11.24
CA GLN A 70 7.69 12.08 -12.05
C GLN A 70 6.38 11.31 -11.80
N GLU A 71 6.39 10.35 -10.87
CA GLU A 71 5.30 9.41 -10.67
C GLU A 71 4.05 10.12 -10.12
N THR A 72 2.93 9.88 -10.79
CA THR A 72 1.61 10.42 -10.43
C THR A 72 0.86 9.50 -9.48
N TRP A 73 1.32 8.25 -9.34
CA TRP A 73 0.76 7.21 -8.49
C TRP A 73 -0.70 6.92 -8.85
N GLN A 74 -1.04 7.00 -10.13
CA GLN A 74 -2.33 6.55 -10.63
C GLN A 74 -2.26 5.05 -10.91
N PRO A 75 -3.30 4.26 -10.53
CA PRO A 75 -3.37 2.86 -10.91
C PRO A 75 -3.33 2.69 -12.42
N VAL A 76 -2.56 1.72 -12.93
CA VAL A 76 -2.47 1.44 -14.37
C VAL A 76 -3.84 1.07 -14.97
N LYS A 77 -4.72 0.38 -14.22
CA LYS A 77 -6.13 0.16 -14.62
C LYS A 77 -6.88 1.43 -14.99
N ASN A 78 -6.63 2.56 -14.32
CA ASN A 78 -7.29 3.83 -14.65
C ASN A 78 -6.75 4.45 -15.95
N ILE A 79 -5.49 4.18 -16.30
CA ILE A 79 -4.89 4.63 -17.57
C ILE A 79 -5.42 3.78 -18.72
N ALA A 80 -5.53 2.47 -18.54
CA ALA A 80 -6.10 1.57 -19.54
C ALA A 80 -7.61 1.80 -19.77
N ASN A 81 -8.39 2.05 -18.70
CA ASN A 81 -9.84 2.24 -18.79
C ASN A 81 -10.26 3.64 -19.28
N SER A 82 -9.38 4.63 -19.28
CA SER A 82 -9.66 5.99 -19.79
C SER A 82 -9.32 6.19 -21.27
N LEU A 83 -8.93 5.12 -21.98
CA LEU A 83 -8.65 5.15 -23.42
C LEU A 83 -9.80 4.51 -24.22
N PRO A 84 -10.82 5.26 -24.67
CA PRO A 84 -11.64 4.83 -25.79
C PRO A 84 -10.81 5.02 -27.06
N ASN A 85 -10.05 4.00 -27.48
CA ASN A 85 -9.50 3.90 -28.85
C ASN A 85 -8.74 5.15 -29.36
N VAL A 86 -7.97 5.84 -28.49
CA VAL A 86 -7.14 6.97 -28.88
C VAL A 86 -5.69 6.49 -28.98
N ALA A 87 -5.12 6.59 -30.19
CA ALA A 87 -3.70 6.39 -30.42
C ALA A 87 -2.87 7.21 -29.42
N LEU A 88 -1.88 6.55 -28.80
CA LEU A 88 -0.88 7.16 -27.92
C LEU A 88 -0.46 8.54 -28.43
N PRO A 89 -0.49 9.61 -27.60
CA PRO A 89 -0.04 10.91 -28.03
C PRO A 89 1.44 10.83 -28.39
N LYS A 90 1.76 11.01 -29.67
CA LYS A 90 3.12 11.29 -30.13
C LYS A 90 3.57 12.57 -29.42
N VAL A 91 4.40 12.43 -28.40
CA VAL A 91 5.09 13.56 -27.77
C VAL A 91 5.90 14.27 -28.87
N PRO A 92 5.70 15.58 -29.11
CA PRO A 92 6.52 16.32 -30.06
C PRO A 92 7.98 16.27 -29.60
N SER A 93 8.86 15.83 -30.50
CA SER A 93 10.30 15.81 -30.27
C SER A 93 10.82 17.21 -29.92
N LEU A 94 11.19 17.41 -28.65
CA LEU A 94 12.02 18.53 -28.22
C LEU A 94 13.46 18.29 -28.68
N PRO A 95 14.14 19.28 -29.28
CA PRO A 95 15.50 19.12 -29.76
C PRO A 95 16.47 19.30 -28.59
N LEU A 96 16.86 18.20 -27.95
CA LEU A 96 17.94 18.16 -26.98
C LEU A 96 19.03 17.22 -27.52
N ASN A 97 20.14 17.81 -27.96
CA ASN A 97 21.38 17.11 -28.29
C ASN A 97 21.93 16.46 -27.00
N LEU A 98 21.60 15.19 -26.78
CA LEU A 98 22.27 14.26 -25.88
C LEU A 98 22.89 13.14 -26.73
N PRO A 99 23.97 12.47 -26.29
CA PRO A 99 24.50 11.30 -26.98
C PRO A 99 23.39 10.26 -27.09
N GLN A 100 23.02 9.90 -28.32
CA GLN A 100 21.96 8.94 -28.58
C GLN A 100 22.34 7.59 -27.97
N ILE A 101 21.63 7.19 -26.90
CA ILE A 101 21.59 5.80 -26.48
C ILE A 101 20.75 5.06 -27.53
N PRO A 102 21.16 3.87 -28.02
CA PRO A 102 20.35 3.08 -28.94
C PRO A 102 18.98 2.83 -28.33
N SER A 103 17.91 3.07 -29.10
CA SER A 103 16.56 2.69 -28.70
C SER A 103 16.49 1.18 -28.54
N LEU A 104 16.42 0.69 -27.29
CA LEU A 104 16.12 -0.70 -26.97
C LEU A 104 14.70 -1.03 -27.47
N SER A 105 14.58 -1.50 -28.71
CA SER A 105 13.34 -2.12 -29.20
C SER A 105 13.17 -3.45 -28.49
N THR A 106 12.13 -3.57 -27.67
CA THR A 106 11.77 -4.80 -26.97
C THR A 106 11.35 -5.88 -27.97
N PRO A 107 12.01 -7.05 -28.03
CA PRO A 107 11.57 -8.19 -28.85
C PRO A 107 10.10 -8.58 -28.64
N THR A 108 9.45 -8.99 -29.73
CA THR A 108 8.00 -9.32 -29.83
C THR A 108 7.56 -10.53 -28.98
N TRP A 109 8.48 -11.35 -28.50
CA TRP A 109 8.19 -12.49 -27.61
C TRP A 109 8.00 -12.07 -26.15
N MET A 110 8.35 -10.82 -25.78
CA MET A 110 8.13 -10.24 -24.45
C MET A 110 6.73 -9.62 -24.29
N ALA A 111 5.69 -10.25 -24.87
CA ALA A 111 4.31 -9.79 -24.68
C ALA A 111 3.88 -10.06 -23.23
N SER A 112 3.45 -9.00 -22.54
CA SER A 112 3.09 -8.99 -21.10
C SER A 112 2.04 -10.03 -20.74
N LEU A 113 2.41 -10.97 -19.85
CA LEU A 113 1.50 -11.84 -19.10
C LEU A 113 1.43 -11.35 -17.64
N SER A 114 0.90 -10.14 -17.40
CA SER A 114 0.54 -9.73 -16.03
C SER A 114 -0.90 -9.20 -15.98
N GLU A 115 -1.81 -10.05 -15.48
CA GLU A 115 -3.25 -9.79 -15.37
C GLU A 115 -3.63 -8.90 -14.17
N SER A 116 -2.67 -8.29 -13.45
CA SER A 116 -2.91 -7.58 -12.19
C SER A 116 -2.39 -6.14 -12.15
N THR A 117 -2.88 -5.27 -13.05
CA THR A 117 -2.36 -3.89 -13.26
C THR A 117 -2.81 -2.84 -12.24
N ASN A 118 -2.57 -3.06 -10.95
CA ASN A 118 -2.96 -2.13 -9.86
C ASN A 118 -1.80 -1.35 -9.24
N GLY A 119 -0.56 -1.63 -9.64
CA GLY A 119 0.60 -0.81 -9.33
C GLY A 119 0.59 0.54 -10.07
N SER A 120 1.69 1.28 -9.89
CA SER A 120 1.99 2.49 -10.67
C SER A 120 2.63 2.14 -12.02
N ALA A 121 2.58 3.05 -12.99
CA ALA A 121 3.21 2.82 -14.29
C ALA A 121 4.70 2.52 -14.16
N THR A 122 5.42 3.23 -13.28
CA THR A 122 6.86 3.02 -13.04
C THR A 122 7.14 1.68 -12.36
N SER A 123 6.34 1.28 -11.37
CA SER A 123 6.55 0.00 -10.66
C SER A 123 6.25 -1.21 -11.55
N GLU A 124 5.21 -1.12 -12.38
CA GLU A 124 4.85 -2.20 -13.32
C GLU A 124 5.92 -2.36 -14.41
N ASP A 125 6.43 -1.27 -14.99
CA ASP A 125 7.56 -1.30 -15.93
C ASP A 125 8.81 -1.92 -15.31
N LEU A 126 9.10 -1.56 -14.05
CA LEU A 126 10.20 -2.14 -13.29
C LEU A 126 10.05 -3.66 -13.13
N PHE A 127 8.92 -4.13 -12.59
CA PHE A 127 8.72 -5.55 -12.33
C PHE A 127 8.66 -6.35 -13.62
N TRP A 128 8.05 -5.81 -14.68
CA TRP A 128 8.03 -6.43 -16.00
C TRP A 128 9.43 -6.56 -16.59
N LYS A 129 10.27 -5.52 -16.53
CA LYS A 129 11.66 -5.60 -17.02
C LYS A 129 12.50 -6.61 -16.25
N LEU A 130 12.32 -6.69 -14.93
CA LEU A 130 13.00 -7.69 -14.10
C LEU A 130 12.57 -9.11 -14.45
N ASP A 131 11.27 -9.34 -14.61
CA ASP A 131 10.70 -10.64 -15.00
C ASP A 131 11.18 -11.07 -16.39
N ALA A 132 11.13 -10.16 -17.37
CA ALA A 132 11.63 -10.40 -18.72
C ALA A 132 13.13 -10.74 -18.75
N LEU A 133 13.93 -10.08 -17.91
CA LEU A 133 15.36 -10.35 -17.82
C LEU A 133 15.66 -11.70 -17.15
N GLN A 134 14.87 -12.10 -16.14
CA GLN A 134 14.93 -13.43 -15.52
C GLN A 134 14.59 -14.53 -16.52
N MET A 135 13.50 -14.37 -17.25
CA MET A 135 13.12 -15.31 -18.31
C MET A 135 14.19 -15.40 -19.39
N PHE A 136 14.76 -14.27 -19.82
CA PHE A 136 15.86 -14.26 -20.79
C PHE A 136 17.05 -15.07 -20.31
N VAL A 137 17.56 -14.83 -19.10
CA VAL A 137 18.72 -15.55 -18.54
C VAL A 137 18.42 -17.04 -18.37
N PHE A 138 17.22 -17.38 -17.92
CA PHE A 138 16.78 -18.76 -17.78
C PHE A 138 16.74 -19.49 -19.14
N ASP A 139 16.13 -18.87 -20.15
CA ASP A 139 15.96 -19.44 -21.49
C ASP A 139 17.29 -19.59 -22.28
N LEU A 140 18.35 -18.89 -21.87
CA LEU A 140 19.69 -19.08 -22.44
C LEU A 140 20.22 -20.51 -22.21
N HIS A 141 19.79 -21.18 -21.12
CA HIS A 141 20.25 -22.51 -20.75
C HIS A 141 21.78 -22.67 -20.80
N TRP A 142 22.49 -21.75 -20.15
CA TRP A 142 23.93 -21.64 -20.32
C TRP A 142 24.66 -22.97 -19.94
N PRO A 143 25.50 -23.54 -20.82
CA PRO A 143 26.11 -24.86 -20.60
C PRO A 143 27.11 -24.91 -19.45
N GLU A 144 27.88 -23.84 -19.28
CA GLU A 144 28.91 -23.73 -18.25
C GLU A 144 28.27 -23.35 -16.91
N GLN A 145 28.28 -24.28 -15.95
CA GLN A 145 27.64 -24.09 -14.65
C GLN A 145 28.20 -22.89 -13.88
N GLU A 146 29.52 -22.64 -13.95
CA GLU A 146 30.14 -21.51 -13.25
C GLU A 146 29.64 -20.16 -13.76
N PHE A 147 29.60 -19.98 -15.08
CA PHE A 147 29.08 -18.74 -15.68
C PHE A 147 27.57 -18.60 -15.50
N ALA A 148 26.81 -19.69 -15.66
CA ALA A 148 25.37 -19.71 -15.42
C ALA A 148 25.03 -19.25 -14.00
N HIS A 149 25.73 -19.81 -13.01
CA HIS A 149 25.57 -19.44 -11.61
C HIS A 149 25.98 -17.98 -11.36
N HIS A 150 27.09 -17.52 -11.92
CA HIS A 150 27.52 -16.12 -11.78
C HIS A 150 26.49 -15.14 -12.38
N LEU A 151 25.92 -15.46 -13.54
CA LEU A 151 24.90 -14.65 -14.21
C LEU A 151 23.61 -14.59 -13.39
N GLU A 152 23.19 -15.72 -12.84
CA GLU A 152 22.03 -15.82 -11.96
C GLU A 152 22.25 -15.05 -10.64
N GLN A 153 23.40 -15.22 -9.99
CA GLN A 153 23.75 -14.45 -8.79
C GLN A 153 23.70 -12.95 -9.04
N ARG A 154 24.29 -12.51 -10.15
CA ARG A 154 24.28 -11.10 -10.53
C ARG A 154 22.86 -10.59 -10.74
N LEU A 155 22.00 -11.38 -11.39
CA LEU A 155 20.60 -11.03 -11.62
C LEU A 155 19.81 -10.95 -10.31
N LYS A 156 20.03 -11.87 -9.37
CA LYS A 156 19.41 -11.85 -8.04
C LYS A 156 19.81 -10.60 -7.26
N LEU A 157 21.11 -10.26 -7.22
CA LEU A 157 21.61 -9.05 -6.56
C LEU A 157 21.04 -7.78 -7.19
N MET A 158 21.05 -7.70 -8.52
CA MET A 158 20.50 -6.56 -9.23
C MET A 158 18.99 -6.43 -8.97
N ALA A 159 18.21 -7.51 -9.09
CA ALA A 159 16.78 -7.48 -8.82
C ALA A 159 16.49 -7.08 -7.36
N SER A 160 17.31 -7.55 -6.42
CA SER A 160 17.25 -7.17 -5.01
C SER A 160 17.41 -5.67 -4.81
N ASP A 161 18.48 -5.10 -5.35
CA ASP A 161 18.78 -3.67 -5.20
C ASP A 161 17.71 -2.79 -5.85
N MET A 162 17.17 -3.21 -7.00
CA MET A 162 16.11 -2.49 -7.70
C MET A 162 14.77 -2.53 -6.93
N ILE A 163 14.43 -3.68 -6.33
CA ILE A 163 13.24 -3.81 -5.47
C ILE A 163 13.41 -2.97 -4.20
N GLU A 164 14.56 -3.04 -3.53
CA GLU A 164 14.88 -2.23 -2.35
C GLU A 164 14.75 -0.72 -2.67
N ALA A 165 15.31 -0.29 -3.81
CA ALA A 165 15.22 1.07 -4.29
C ALA A 165 13.78 1.53 -4.58
N CYS A 166 12.93 0.64 -5.10
CA CYS A 166 11.51 0.86 -5.33
C CYS A 166 10.74 1.02 -4.02
N VAL A 167 10.95 0.11 -3.06
CA VAL A 167 10.30 0.11 -1.73
C VAL A 167 10.64 1.39 -0.96
N LYS A 168 11.92 1.77 -0.92
CA LYS A 168 12.38 2.99 -0.23
C LYS A 168 11.77 4.27 -0.81
N ARG A 169 11.70 4.39 -2.14
CA ARG A 169 11.09 5.55 -2.81
C ARG A 169 9.59 5.60 -2.61
N THR A 170 8.92 4.45 -2.68
CA THR A 170 7.47 4.32 -2.42
C THR A 170 7.13 4.78 -1.01
N ARG A 171 7.91 4.37 -0.01
CA ARG A 171 7.75 4.83 1.37
C ARG A 171 7.92 6.35 1.49
N ALA A 172 8.98 6.92 0.94
CA ALA A 172 9.23 8.36 1.01
C ALA A 172 8.09 9.18 0.37
N ALA A 173 7.57 8.71 -0.78
CA ALA A 173 6.44 9.33 -1.46
C ALA A 173 5.14 9.21 -0.64
N PHE A 174 4.91 8.05 0.00
CA PHE A 174 3.79 7.82 0.91
C PHE A 174 3.80 8.79 2.08
N GLU A 175 4.93 8.91 2.78
CA GLU A 175 5.09 9.80 3.92
C GLU A 175 4.80 11.25 3.53
N LEU A 176 5.38 11.72 2.42
CA LEU A 176 5.16 13.07 1.91
C LEU A 176 3.69 13.34 1.56
N LYS A 177 3.00 12.36 0.95
CA LYS A 177 1.59 12.50 0.59
C LYS A 177 0.69 12.52 1.83
N LEU A 178 0.96 11.66 2.80
CA LEU A 178 0.19 11.54 4.03
C LEU A 178 0.39 12.75 4.96
N GLN A 179 1.60 13.33 5.00
CA GLN A 179 1.87 14.57 5.74
C GLN A 179 0.98 15.73 5.27
N LYS A 180 0.77 15.86 3.96
CA LYS A 180 -0.07 16.91 3.36
C LYS A 180 -1.58 16.70 3.56
N ALA A 181 -2.02 15.50 3.92
CA ALA A 181 -3.43 15.21 4.14
C ALA A 181 -3.97 15.97 5.37
N ASN A 182 -5.25 16.36 5.34
CA ASN A 182 -5.90 17.00 6.48
C ASN A 182 -6.10 16.01 7.64
N LYS A 183 -6.46 16.54 8.82
CA LYS A 183 -6.74 15.77 10.05
C LYS A 183 -8.20 15.94 10.51
N THR A 184 -9.11 16.19 9.56
CA THR A 184 -10.54 16.38 9.84
C THR A 184 -11.33 15.15 9.42
N THR A 185 -12.60 15.09 9.81
CA THR A 185 -13.55 14.04 9.38
C THR A 185 -13.82 14.06 7.87
N ASP A 186 -13.35 15.06 7.14
CA ASP A 186 -13.41 15.12 5.68
C ASP A 186 -12.22 14.42 5.01
N LEU A 187 -11.26 13.91 5.79
CA LEU A 187 -10.14 13.14 5.28
C LEU A 187 -10.63 11.92 4.51
N ARG A 188 -10.31 11.86 3.22
CA ARG A 188 -10.46 10.67 2.39
C ARG A 188 -9.09 10.26 1.91
N ILE A 189 -8.74 8.99 2.10
CA ILE A 189 -7.45 8.48 1.62
C ILE A 189 -7.36 8.64 0.10
N PRO A 190 -6.36 9.36 -0.41
CA PRO A 190 -6.17 9.51 -1.84
C PRO A 190 -5.89 8.15 -2.49
N THR A 191 -6.44 7.92 -3.69
CA THR A 191 -6.16 6.71 -4.48
C THR A 191 -4.65 6.44 -4.62
N SER A 192 -3.83 7.49 -4.75
CA SER A 192 -2.37 7.36 -4.84
C SER A 192 -1.74 6.65 -3.65
N VAL A 193 -2.31 6.83 -2.45
CA VAL A 193 -1.83 6.18 -1.23
C VAL A 193 -2.15 4.67 -1.27
N CYS A 194 -3.33 4.29 -1.79
CA CYS A 194 -3.68 2.90 -2.03
C CYS A 194 -2.77 2.27 -3.12
N THR A 195 -2.47 3.00 -4.19
CA THR A 195 -1.53 2.55 -5.24
C THR A 195 -0.14 2.29 -4.67
N MET A 196 0.41 3.19 -3.85
CA MET A 196 1.68 2.98 -3.14
C MET A 196 1.66 1.71 -2.29
N PHE A 197 0.53 1.42 -1.65
CA PHE A 197 0.34 0.19 -0.88
C PHE A 197 0.41 -1.06 -1.78
N ASN A 198 -0.28 -1.03 -2.92
CA ASN A 198 -0.26 -2.13 -3.90
C ASN A 198 1.14 -2.34 -4.48
N VAL A 199 1.91 -1.28 -4.73
CA VAL A 199 3.31 -1.41 -5.17
C VAL A 199 4.16 -2.25 -4.20
N LEU A 200 3.91 -2.13 -2.89
CA LEU A 200 4.62 -2.93 -1.89
C LEU A 200 4.15 -4.39 -1.87
N VAL A 201 2.86 -4.64 -2.12
CA VAL A 201 2.31 -5.99 -2.31
C VAL A 201 2.97 -6.65 -3.52
N ASP A 202 3.08 -5.92 -4.63
CA ASP A 202 3.66 -6.42 -5.87
C ASP A 202 5.18 -6.62 -5.73
N ALA A 203 5.88 -5.74 -5.01
CA ALA A 203 7.27 -5.94 -4.63
C ALA A 203 7.47 -7.24 -3.84
N LYS A 204 6.56 -7.55 -2.91
CA LYS A 204 6.60 -8.81 -2.14
C LYS A 204 6.41 -10.03 -3.04
N LYS A 205 5.44 -9.99 -3.96
CA LYS A 205 5.20 -11.07 -4.92
C LYS A 205 6.41 -11.29 -5.84
N GLN A 206 7.07 -10.21 -6.25
CA GLN A 206 8.27 -10.32 -7.06
C GLN A 206 9.46 -10.87 -6.27
N SER A 207 9.60 -10.49 -5.00
CA SER A 207 10.61 -11.04 -4.09
C SER A 207 10.43 -12.55 -3.89
N THR A 208 9.20 -13.04 -3.71
CA THR A 208 8.96 -14.49 -3.55
C THR A 208 9.17 -15.29 -4.83
N LYS A 209 8.89 -14.73 -6.01
CA LYS A 209 9.20 -15.37 -7.30
C LYS A 209 10.70 -15.56 -7.49
N LEU A 210 11.50 -14.57 -7.11
CA LEU A 210 12.97 -14.67 -7.10
C LEU A 210 13.48 -15.82 -6.22
N CYS A 211 12.73 -16.21 -5.17
CA CYS A 211 13.07 -17.30 -4.26
C CYS A 211 12.74 -18.71 -4.79
N ALA A 212 11.82 -18.86 -5.75
CA ALA A 212 11.34 -20.17 -6.20
C ALA A 212 12.33 -20.90 -7.11
N LEU A 213 13.41 -20.23 -7.54
CA LEU A 213 14.31 -20.72 -8.57
C LEU A 213 15.49 -21.58 -8.07
N ASP A 214 15.86 -21.59 -6.78
CA ASP A 214 16.82 -22.60 -6.30
C ASP A 214 16.82 -22.86 -4.78
N GLY A 215 16.98 -24.13 -4.40
CA GLY A 215 16.93 -24.63 -3.03
C GLY A 215 18.31 -24.83 -2.41
N GLY A 216 18.95 -23.78 -1.93
CA GLY A 216 20.12 -23.93 -1.05
C GLY A 216 20.99 -22.69 -0.86
N GLN A 217 21.29 -22.37 0.41
CA GLN A 217 22.27 -21.37 0.90
C GLN A 217 22.08 -19.87 0.58
N GLU A 218 21.24 -19.49 -0.39
CA GLU A 218 21.03 -18.07 -0.78
C GLU A 218 19.92 -17.32 -0.01
N GLN A 219 19.34 -17.94 1.02
CA GLN A 219 18.20 -17.40 1.79
C GLN A 219 18.48 -16.09 2.55
N GLN A 220 19.75 -15.70 2.75
CA GLN A 220 20.10 -14.56 3.60
C GLN A 220 19.77 -13.20 2.98
N TYR A 221 19.97 -13.02 1.67
CA TYR A 221 19.66 -11.76 0.97
C TYR A 221 18.16 -11.59 0.77
N HIS A 222 17.47 -12.67 0.43
CA HIS A 222 16.02 -12.68 0.24
C HIS A 222 15.28 -12.41 1.55
N SER A 223 15.73 -13.00 2.67
CA SER A 223 15.21 -12.65 3.99
C SER A 223 15.31 -11.15 4.25
N LYS A 224 16.40 -10.50 3.84
CA LYS A 224 16.61 -9.06 4.08
C LYS A 224 15.62 -8.18 3.29
N ILE A 225 15.30 -8.53 2.04
CA ILE A 225 14.31 -7.79 1.25
C ILE A 225 12.91 -8.06 1.77
N ASP A 226 12.57 -9.31 2.05
CA ASP A 226 11.27 -9.66 2.59
C ASP A 226 11.03 -8.97 3.95
N ASP A 227 12.04 -8.96 4.82
CA ASP A 227 12.04 -8.20 6.08
C ASP A 227 11.90 -6.69 5.83
N LEU A 228 12.61 -6.14 4.84
CA LEU A 228 12.49 -4.73 4.48
C LEU A 228 11.08 -4.38 4.01
N ILE A 229 10.48 -5.20 3.14
CA ILE A 229 9.13 -4.99 2.62
C ILE A 229 8.12 -5.11 3.77
N ASP A 230 8.20 -6.16 4.59
CA ASP A 230 7.29 -6.38 5.70
C ASP A 230 7.40 -5.27 6.75
N ASN A 231 8.61 -4.79 7.06
CA ASN A 231 8.80 -3.65 7.94
C ASN A 231 8.25 -2.36 7.33
N THR A 232 8.48 -2.13 6.03
CA THR A 232 7.95 -0.94 5.33
C THR A 232 6.42 -0.93 5.32
N VAL A 233 5.78 -2.08 5.06
CA VAL A 233 4.32 -2.21 5.12
C VAL A 233 3.79 -1.97 6.53
N LYS A 234 4.44 -2.53 7.56
CA LYS A 234 4.07 -2.28 8.97
C LYS A 234 4.15 -0.78 9.32
N GLU A 235 5.22 -0.10 8.91
CA GLU A 235 5.40 1.34 9.15
C GLU A 235 4.33 2.17 8.44
N ILE A 236 4.03 1.85 7.18
CA ILE A 236 3.00 2.53 6.38
C ILE A 236 1.61 2.36 7.00
N ILE A 237 1.27 1.14 7.45
CA ILE A 237 0.04 0.89 8.21
C ILE A 237 0.02 1.75 9.47
N SER A 238 1.11 1.77 10.24
CA SER A 238 1.21 2.54 11.49
C SER A 238 1.01 4.04 11.26
N LEU A 239 1.63 4.60 10.21
CA LEU A 239 1.49 6.01 9.83
C LEU A 239 0.05 6.35 9.43
N LEU A 240 -0.59 5.47 8.65
CA LEU A 240 -1.97 5.64 8.21
C LEU A 240 -2.95 5.59 9.39
N VAL A 241 -2.78 4.60 10.26
CA VAL A 241 -3.54 4.44 11.50
C VAL A 241 -3.36 5.66 12.40
N SER A 242 -2.13 6.15 12.57
CA SER A 242 -1.85 7.38 13.34
C SER A 242 -2.61 8.58 12.77
N LYS A 243 -2.69 8.70 11.44
CA LYS A 243 -3.46 9.77 10.79
C LYS A 243 -4.96 9.66 11.08
N PHE A 244 -5.53 8.47 11.04
CA PHE A 244 -6.94 8.26 11.35
C PHE A 244 -7.26 8.49 12.83
N VAL A 245 -6.38 8.05 13.72
CA VAL A 245 -6.51 8.28 15.15
C VAL A 245 -6.45 9.78 15.47
N ALA A 246 -5.60 10.55 14.78
CA ALA A 246 -5.55 12.00 14.94
C ALA A 246 -6.89 12.70 14.57
N VAL A 247 -7.69 12.12 13.67
CA VAL A 247 -9.05 12.62 13.38
C VAL A 247 -9.96 12.41 14.59
N LEU A 248 -9.90 11.23 15.22
CA LEU A 248 -10.65 10.92 16.45
C LEU A 248 -10.24 11.83 17.61
N GLU A 249 -8.94 12.04 17.81
CA GLU A 249 -8.43 13.00 18.80
C GLU A 249 -9.00 14.42 18.56
N GLY A 250 -9.10 14.84 17.29
CA GLY A 250 -9.75 16.10 16.93
C GLY A 250 -11.25 16.15 17.30
N VAL A 251 -11.98 15.04 17.19
CA VAL A 251 -13.37 14.92 17.63
C VAL A 251 -13.47 14.98 19.16
N LEU A 252 -12.61 14.25 19.87
CA LEU A 252 -12.56 14.23 21.33
C LEU A 252 -12.15 15.60 21.91
N SER A 253 -11.24 16.32 21.24
CA SER A 253 -10.86 17.69 21.59
C SER A 253 -12.06 18.65 21.49
N LYS A 254 -12.92 18.50 20.47
CA LYS A 254 -14.17 19.27 20.38
C LYS A 254 -15.16 18.89 21.50
N LEU A 255 -15.23 17.61 21.87
CA LEU A 255 -16.06 17.15 22.99
C LEU A 255 -15.58 17.68 24.35
N SER A 256 -14.27 17.91 24.50
CA SER A 256 -13.70 18.46 25.74
C SER A 256 -14.20 19.89 26.07
N ARG A 257 -14.81 20.59 25.10
CA ARG A 257 -15.43 21.91 25.31
C ARG A 257 -16.69 21.87 26.18
N TYR A 258 -17.20 20.67 26.47
CA TYR A 258 -18.36 20.45 27.32
C TYR A 258 -17.97 19.96 28.72
N ASP A 259 -16.67 19.91 29.05
CA ASP A 259 -16.20 19.56 30.38
C ASP A 259 -16.69 20.58 31.43
N GLU A 260 -17.01 20.10 32.63
CA GLU A 260 -17.45 20.95 33.74
C GLU A 260 -16.44 22.08 34.02
N GLY A 261 -16.94 23.31 34.24
CA GLY A 261 -16.09 24.50 34.46
C GLY A 261 -15.63 25.26 33.20
N THR A 262 -15.95 24.77 31.99
CA THR A 262 -15.71 25.54 30.74
C THR A 262 -16.81 26.58 30.48
N PHE A 263 -16.49 27.74 29.88
CA PHE A 263 -17.43 28.84 29.62
C PHE A 263 -18.71 28.44 28.86
N PHE A 264 -18.71 27.31 28.13
CA PHE A 264 -19.88 26.83 27.41
C PHE A 264 -20.85 26.05 28.29
N SER A 265 -20.41 25.41 29.38
CA SER A 265 -21.31 24.73 30.31
C SER A 265 -22.21 25.71 31.07
N SER A 266 -21.70 26.90 31.37
CA SER A 266 -22.43 27.97 32.06
C SER A 266 -23.33 28.81 31.14
N ILE A 267 -22.96 29.00 29.86
CA ILE A 267 -23.73 29.83 28.93
C ILE A 267 -24.91 29.08 28.29
N LEU A 268 -24.81 27.76 28.04
CA LEU A 268 -25.91 27.00 27.44
C LEU A 268 -27.12 26.83 28.38
N SER A 269 -26.94 26.85 29.70
CA SER A 269 -28.05 26.73 30.65
C SER A 269 -28.98 27.96 30.65
N PHE A 270 -28.43 29.17 30.42
CA PHE A 270 -29.21 30.42 30.52
C PHE A 270 -29.58 31.06 29.17
N THR A 271 -28.88 30.76 28.07
CA THR A 271 -29.10 31.46 26.78
C THR A 271 -29.82 30.67 25.68
N VAL A 272 -29.98 29.35 25.81
CA VAL A 272 -30.60 28.52 24.75
C VAL A 272 -32.10 28.83 24.54
N LYS A 273 -32.81 29.30 25.58
CA LYS A 273 -34.23 29.69 25.43
C LYS A 273 -34.46 31.09 24.84
N ALA A 274 -33.46 31.98 24.86
CA ALA A 274 -33.61 33.36 24.42
C ALA A 274 -32.81 33.71 23.14
N ALA A 275 -31.65 33.08 22.92
CA ALA A 275 -30.75 33.39 21.80
C ALA A 275 -31.15 32.75 20.46
N ALA A 276 -32.04 31.74 20.46
CA ALA A 276 -32.52 31.07 19.25
C ALA A 276 -33.34 31.98 18.30
N LYS A 277 -33.62 33.23 18.70
CA LYS A 277 -34.45 34.17 17.94
C LYS A 277 -33.67 35.28 17.23
N TYR A 278 -32.40 35.53 17.57
CA TYR A 278 -31.67 36.72 17.09
C TYR A 278 -30.17 36.53 16.78
N VAL A 279 -29.62 35.33 16.96
CA VAL A 279 -28.25 35.01 16.57
C VAL A 279 -28.30 33.66 15.89
N ASP A 280 -27.59 33.50 14.76
CA ASP A 280 -27.39 32.20 14.13
C ASP A 280 -26.47 31.37 15.06
N VAL A 281 -27.07 30.86 16.14
CA VAL A 281 -26.49 29.86 17.02
C VAL A 281 -26.20 28.68 16.10
N PRO A 282 -24.95 28.20 15.99
CA PRO A 282 -24.65 27.02 15.20
C PRO A 282 -25.65 25.95 15.60
N LYS A 283 -26.51 25.53 14.67
CA LYS A 283 -27.55 24.54 14.96
C LYS A 283 -26.90 23.38 15.74
N PRO A 284 -27.52 22.88 16.82
CA PRO A 284 -27.19 21.56 17.33
C PRO A 284 -27.58 20.55 16.21
N GLY A 285 -26.67 20.35 15.26
CA GLY A 285 -27.01 19.84 13.94
C GLY A 285 -25.83 19.39 13.08
N MET A 286 -24.59 19.41 13.59
CA MET A 286 -23.58 18.47 13.13
C MET A 286 -23.40 17.45 14.26
N ASP A 287 -24.00 16.27 14.11
CA ASP A 287 -23.71 15.18 15.01
C ASP A 287 -22.24 14.78 14.77
N LEU A 288 -21.37 15.15 15.72
CA LEU A 288 -19.95 14.82 15.71
C LEU A 288 -19.73 13.32 15.59
N ALA A 289 -20.62 12.51 16.18
CA ALA A 289 -20.57 11.07 16.03
C ALA A 289 -20.87 10.65 14.59
N ASP A 290 -21.95 11.16 13.97
CA ASP A 290 -22.28 10.79 12.58
C ASP A 290 -21.19 11.18 11.60
N THR A 291 -20.61 12.36 11.77
CA THR A 291 -19.53 12.84 10.90
C THR A 291 -18.29 11.96 11.03
N TYR A 292 -17.96 11.53 12.26
CA TYR A 292 -16.87 10.60 12.52
C TYR A 292 -17.16 9.18 12.00
N ILE A 293 -18.38 8.68 12.17
CA ILE A 293 -18.80 7.36 11.68
C ILE A 293 -18.76 7.32 10.15
N MET A 294 -19.25 8.36 9.49
CA MET A 294 -19.13 8.49 8.02
C MET A 294 -17.67 8.52 7.57
N PHE A 295 -16.81 9.23 8.29
CA PHE A 295 -15.38 9.23 8.04
C PHE A 295 -14.78 7.83 8.11
N VAL A 296 -15.10 7.05 9.15
CA VAL A 296 -14.61 5.67 9.32
C VAL A 296 -15.07 4.82 8.13
N ARG A 297 -16.38 4.77 7.85
CA ARG A 297 -16.96 3.95 6.78
C ARG A 297 -16.37 4.26 5.42
N GLN A 298 -16.34 5.54 5.04
CA GLN A 298 -15.86 5.92 3.72
C GLN A 298 -14.39 5.59 3.50
N ASN A 299 -13.55 5.68 4.53
CA ASN A 299 -12.15 5.26 4.39
C ASN A 299 -11.99 3.73 4.43
N GLN A 300 -12.82 3.00 5.19
CA GLN A 300 -12.86 1.53 5.13
C GLN A 300 -13.23 1.07 3.72
N ASP A 301 -14.27 1.65 3.12
CA ASP A 301 -14.73 1.32 1.76
C ASP A 301 -13.63 1.58 0.73
N ILE A 302 -12.98 2.76 0.78
CA ILE A 302 -11.86 3.10 -0.13
C ILE A 302 -10.70 2.09 0.00
N LEU A 303 -10.33 1.72 1.23
CA LEU A 303 -9.22 0.79 1.47
C LEU A 303 -9.57 -0.62 0.97
N ARG A 304 -10.79 -1.09 1.25
CA ARG A 304 -11.31 -2.38 0.78
C ARG A 304 -11.40 -2.46 -0.74
N GLU A 305 -11.85 -1.40 -1.39
CA GLU A 305 -12.03 -1.37 -2.84
C GLU A 305 -10.68 -1.34 -3.58
N LYS A 306 -9.67 -0.67 -3.01
CA LYS A 306 -8.45 -0.29 -3.76
C LYS A 306 -7.18 -1.02 -3.35
N VAL A 307 -7.13 -1.63 -2.16
CA VAL A 307 -5.97 -2.42 -1.71
C VAL A 307 -6.21 -3.90 -2.03
N ASN A 308 -5.25 -4.53 -2.71
CA ASN A 308 -5.45 -5.88 -3.26
C ASN A 308 -5.32 -7.01 -2.22
N GLU A 309 -4.54 -6.79 -1.16
CA GLU A 309 -4.12 -7.85 -0.25
C GLU A 309 -4.91 -7.78 1.06
N GLU A 310 -5.81 -8.76 1.23
CA GLU A 310 -6.73 -8.86 2.37
C GLU A 310 -6.01 -8.85 3.72
N MET A 311 -4.91 -9.60 3.82
CA MET A 311 -4.12 -9.71 5.05
C MET A 311 -3.64 -8.35 5.56
N TYR A 312 -3.33 -7.40 4.66
CA TYR A 312 -2.88 -6.07 5.06
C TYR A 312 -4.04 -5.15 5.42
N ILE A 313 -5.22 -5.32 4.80
CA ILE A 313 -6.44 -4.62 5.18
C ILE A 313 -6.86 -5.03 6.60
N GLU A 314 -6.89 -6.34 6.88
CA GLU A 314 -7.21 -6.88 8.20
C GLU A 314 -6.27 -6.30 9.28
N LYS A 315 -4.95 -6.38 9.05
CA LYS A 315 -3.95 -5.80 9.97
C LYS A 315 -4.14 -4.30 10.19
N LEU A 316 -4.49 -3.55 9.15
CA LEU A 316 -4.74 -2.12 9.25
C LEU A 316 -5.97 -1.85 10.09
N PHE A 317 -7.07 -2.56 9.86
CA PHE A 317 -8.31 -2.39 10.61
C PHE A 317 -8.19 -2.82 12.07
N ASP A 318 -7.48 -3.91 12.34
CA ASP A 318 -7.15 -4.34 13.71
C ASP A 318 -6.41 -3.24 14.49
N GLN A 319 -5.36 -2.66 13.89
CA GLN A 319 -4.58 -1.59 14.51
C GLN A 319 -5.39 -0.30 14.65
N TRP A 320 -6.19 0.06 13.64
CA TRP A 320 -7.03 1.25 13.68
C TRP A 320 -8.07 1.15 14.79
N TYR A 321 -8.80 0.04 14.89
CA TYR A 321 -9.77 -0.18 15.95
C TYR A 321 -9.10 -0.13 17.32
N SER A 322 -8.02 -0.89 17.50
CA SER A 322 -7.29 -0.98 18.77
C SER A 322 -6.81 0.39 19.26
N ASN A 323 -6.22 1.19 18.37
CA ASN A 323 -5.71 2.51 18.74
C ASN A 323 -6.84 3.52 18.96
N SER A 324 -7.96 3.39 18.24
CA SER A 324 -9.15 4.22 18.49
C SER A 324 -9.70 3.98 19.90
N MET A 325 -9.83 2.71 20.32
CA MET A 325 -10.28 2.37 21.67
C MET A 325 -9.30 2.86 22.74
N LYS A 326 -7.98 2.77 22.50
CA LYS A 326 -6.96 3.31 23.42
C LYS A 326 -7.10 4.81 23.63
N VAL A 327 -7.30 5.58 22.55
CA VAL A 327 -7.45 7.03 22.64
C VAL A 327 -8.74 7.43 23.36
N ILE A 328 -9.86 6.74 23.10
CA ILE A 328 -11.11 6.96 23.85
C ILE A 328 -10.91 6.62 25.33
N CYS A 329 -10.26 5.48 25.62
CA CYS A 329 -9.96 5.06 26.99
C CYS A 329 -9.09 6.09 27.73
N ALA A 330 -8.04 6.61 27.09
CA ALA A 330 -7.19 7.65 27.66
C ALA A 330 -7.98 8.94 27.93
N TRP A 331 -8.81 9.36 26.96
CA TRP A 331 -9.65 10.56 27.12
C TRP A 331 -10.65 10.44 28.28
N LEU A 332 -11.22 9.25 28.50
CA LEU A 332 -12.07 8.95 29.65
C LEU A 332 -11.26 8.88 30.96
N ALA A 333 -10.05 8.34 30.92
CA ALA A 333 -9.17 8.24 32.08
C ALA A 333 -8.75 9.63 32.61
N ASP A 334 -8.55 10.60 31.71
CA ASP A 334 -8.29 12.00 32.08
C ASP A 334 -9.50 12.67 32.79
N ARG A 335 -10.67 12.02 32.79
CA ARG A 335 -11.93 12.50 33.35
C ARG A 335 -12.51 11.53 34.38
N LEU A 336 -11.66 10.78 35.07
CA LEU A 336 -12.13 9.78 36.03
C LEU A 336 -13.02 10.37 37.13
N ASP A 337 -12.65 11.56 37.62
CA ASP A 337 -13.31 12.26 38.72
C ASP A 337 -14.41 13.24 38.28
N LEU A 338 -14.65 13.39 36.96
CA LEU A 338 -15.65 14.28 36.40
C LEU A 338 -16.86 13.48 35.90
N GLN A 339 -18.06 14.02 36.08
CA GLN A 339 -19.25 13.49 35.43
C GLN A 339 -19.28 13.93 33.96
N LEU A 340 -19.56 12.99 33.05
CA LEU A 340 -19.63 13.33 31.63
C LEU A 340 -20.91 14.12 31.33
N HIS A 341 -20.78 15.21 30.58
CA HIS A 341 -21.93 15.96 30.09
C HIS A 341 -22.78 15.07 29.17
N ILE A 342 -24.11 15.20 29.21
CA ILE A 342 -25.05 14.34 28.46
C ILE A 342 -24.76 14.27 26.96
N TYR A 343 -24.30 15.37 26.36
CA TYR A 343 -23.87 15.41 24.97
C TYR A 343 -22.60 14.57 24.73
N GLN A 344 -21.59 14.69 25.60
CA GLN A 344 -20.35 13.90 25.50
C GLN A 344 -20.67 12.40 25.60
N LEU A 345 -21.50 12.03 26.57
CA LEU A 345 -21.93 10.65 26.79
C LEU A 345 -22.66 10.09 25.56
N LYS A 346 -23.67 10.80 25.03
CA LYS A 346 -24.38 10.38 23.81
C LYS A 346 -23.45 10.21 22.61
N THR A 347 -22.56 11.16 22.38
CA THR A 347 -21.63 11.10 21.26
C THR A 347 -20.66 9.93 21.40
N LEU A 348 -20.10 9.69 22.59
CA LEU A 348 -19.18 8.59 22.84
C LEU A 348 -19.85 7.23 22.72
N ILE A 349 -21.04 7.04 23.29
CA ILE A 349 -21.83 5.80 23.16
C ILE A 349 -22.05 5.49 21.67
N LYS A 350 -22.48 6.50 20.90
CA LYS A 350 -22.74 6.34 19.47
C LYS A 350 -21.48 6.00 18.69
N ILE A 351 -20.36 6.69 18.94
CA ILE A 351 -19.06 6.38 18.32
C ILE A 351 -18.62 4.96 18.66
N VAL A 352 -18.61 4.57 19.94
CA VAL A 352 -18.13 3.26 20.39
C VAL A 352 -18.97 2.13 19.79
N LYS A 353 -20.30 2.19 19.90
CA LYS A 353 -21.20 1.15 19.36
C LYS A 353 -21.10 1.01 17.84
N LYS A 354 -21.14 2.13 17.10
CA LYS A 354 -21.09 2.08 15.64
C LYS A 354 -19.71 1.67 15.14
N THR A 355 -18.63 2.14 15.77
CA THR A 355 -17.27 1.71 15.44
C THR A 355 -17.09 0.22 15.69
N TYR A 356 -17.52 -0.31 16.85
CA TYR A 356 -17.48 -1.75 17.13
C TYR A 356 -18.16 -2.57 16.02
N ARG A 357 -19.40 -2.21 15.67
CA ARG A 357 -20.17 -2.91 14.64
C ARG A 357 -19.54 -2.80 13.25
N ASP A 358 -19.11 -1.60 12.87
CA ASP A 358 -18.56 -1.35 11.55
C ASP A 358 -17.22 -2.08 11.37
N PHE A 359 -16.34 -2.11 12.38
CA PHE A 359 -15.10 -2.89 12.33
C PHE A 359 -15.33 -4.41 12.40
N ARG A 360 -16.35 -4.88 13.14
CA ARG A 360 -16.77 -6.29 13.11
C ARG A 360 -17.17 -6.73 11.70
N LEU A 361 -17.95 -5.91 10.99
CA LEU A 361 -18.35 -6.18 9.59
C LEU A 361 -17.16 -6.18 8.63
N GLN A 362 -16.08 -5.50 8.99
CA GLN A 362 -14.84 -5.44 8.21
C GLN A 362 -13.85 -6.57 8.54
N GLY A 363 -14.26 -7.56 9.34
CA GLY A 363 -13.45 -8.76 9.62
C GLY A 363 -12.48 -8.66 10.80
N VAL A 364 -12.55 -7.58 11.61
CA VAL A 364 -11.75 -7.49 12.84
C VAL A 364 -12.16 -8.61 13.80
N LEU A 365 -11.17 -9.37 14.28
CA LEU A 365 -11.40 -10.54 15.14
C LEU A 365 -12.01 -10.16 16.49
N GLU A 366 -12.84 -11.05 17.04
CA GLU A 366 -13.48 -10.85 18.35
C GLU A 366 -12.47 -10.60 19.48
N GLY A 367 -11.29 -11.22 19.43
CA GLY A 367 -10.24 -10.98 20.42
C GLY A 367 -9.71 -9.54 20.41
N THR A 368 -9.74 -8.87 19.26
CA THR A 368 -9.37 -7.45 19.11
C THR A 368 -10.56 -6.55 19.48
N LEU A 369 -11.77 -6.90 19.05
CA LEU A 369 -13.01 -6.17 19.36
C LEU A 369 -13.27 -6.12 20.87
N ASN A 370 -13.22 -7.28 21.53
CA ASN A 370 -13.45 -7.45 22.97
C ASN A 370 -12.15 -7.34 23.77
N SER A 371 -11.31 -6.37 23.40
CA SER A 371 -10.07 -6.10 24.13
C SER A 371 -10.36 -5.57 25.54
N LYS A 372 -9.43 -5.77 26.48
CA LYS A 372 -9.51 -5.19 27.83
C LYS A 372 -9.74 -3.68 27.83
N THR A 373 -9.18 -2.99 26.82
CA THR A 373 -9.37 -1.55 26.61
C THR A 373 -10.81 -1.23 26.26
N TYR A 374 -11.41 -1.98 25.33
CA TYR A 374 -12.82 -1.85 24.98
C TYR A 374 -13.72 -2.10 26.19
N ASP A 375 -13.49 -3.19 26.94
CA ASP A 375 -14.26 -3.50 28.14
C ASP A 375 -14.24 -2.37 29.17
N THR A 376 -13.08 -1.73 29.34
CA THR A 376 -12.90 -0.61 30.26
C THR A 376 -13.72 0.61 29.81
N VAL A 377 -13.65 0.95 28.52
CA VAL A 377 -14.46 2.02 27.91
C VAL A 377 -15.96 1.71 28.04
N HIS A 378 -16.36 0.49 27.67
CA HIS A 378 -17.74 0.05 27.71
C HIS A 378 -18.32 0.17 29.12
N ARG A 379 -17.63 -0.40 30.13
CA ARG A 379 -18.07 -0.31 31.54
C ARG A 379 -18.21 1.13 32.02
N ARG A 380 -17.24 2.00 31.71
CA ARG A 380 -17.33 3.43 32.11
C ARG A 380 -18.55 4.10 31.49
N LEU A 381 -18.79 3.91 30.19
CA LEU A 381 -19.95 4.50 29.51
C LEU A 381 -21.28 3.95 30.03
N THR A 382 -21.36 2.65 30.34
CA THR A 382 -22.57 2.05 30.95
C THR A 382 -22.88 2.65 32.33
N VAL A 383 -21.87 2.86 33.18
CA VAL A 383 -22.06 3.46 34.52
C VAL A 383 -22.49 4.93 34.42
N GLU A 384 -21.91 5.69 33.49
CA GLU A 384 -22.31 7.07 33.24
C GLU A 384 -23.74 7.16 32.69
N GLU A 385 -24.14 6.23 31.84
CA GLU A 385 -25.50 6.11 31.31
C GLU A 385 -26.53 5.83 32.40
N THR A 386 -26.26 4.87 33.29
CA THR A 386 -27.14 4.57 34.42
C THR A 386 -27.24 5.75 35.37
N THR A 387 -26.14 6.43 35.64
CA THR A 387 -26.12 7.64 36.49
C THR A 387 -26.92 8.79 35.86
N ALA A 388 -26.76 9.04 34.56
CA ALA A 388 -27.47 10.09 33.84
C ALA A 388 -28.98 9.82 33.73
N SER A 389 -29.38 8.56 33.51
CA SER A 389 -30.81 8.18 33.41
C SER A 389 -31.57 8.28 34.74
N VAL A 390 -30.88 8.12 35.87
CA VAL A 390 -31.44 8.33 37.22
C VAL A 390 -31.53 9.82 37.57
N SER A 391 -30.59 10.65 37.09
CA SER A 391 -30.54 12.10 37.35
C SER A 391 -31.47 12.94 36.45
N GLU A 392 -31.49 12.65 35.15
CA GLU A 392 -32.26 13.39 34.15
C GLU A 392 -33.27 12.45 33.48
N GLY A 393 -34.45 12.28 34.09
CA GLY A 393 -35.51 11.40 33.60
C GLY A 393 -35.81 11.61 32.10
N GLY A 394 -35.30 10.72 31.24
CA GLY A 394 -35.55 10.70 29.80
C GLY A 394 -34.49 11.36 28.89
N GLY A 395 -33.36 11.82 29.42
CA GLY A 395 -32.37 12.61 28.67
C GLY A 395 -31.70 11.93 27.47
N LEU A 396 -31.68 10.59 27.38
CA LEU A 396 -30.89 9.84 26.39
C LEU A 396 -31.57 9.57 25.04
N GLN A 397 -32.87 9.88 24.85
CA GLN A 397 -33.62 9.69 23.59
C GLN A 397 -33.37 8.32 22.90
N GLY A 398 -33.26 7.23 23.68
CA GLY A 398 -33.09 5.87 23.14
C GLY A 398 -31.65 5.47 22.73
N ILE A 399 -30.64 6.31 22.98
CA ILE A 399 -29.23 5.91 22.82
C ILE A 399 -28.78 5.19 24.09
N THR A 400 -28.51 3.89 23.99
CA THR A 400 -28.06 3.04 25.10
C THR A 400 -26.82 2.23 24.75
N MET A 401 -25.98 1.93 25.73
CA MET A 401 -24.87 0.98 25.62
C MET A 401 -25.34 -0.48 25.54
N LYS A 402 -26.59 -0.81 25.90
CA LYS A 402 -27.12 -2.17 25.73
C LYS A 402 -27.13 -2.59 24.26
N ASP A 403 -26.81 -3.86 23.99
CA ASP A 403 -26.87 -4.42 22.64
C ASP A 403 -28.33 -4.45 22.18
N SER A 404 -28.65 -3.60 21.22
CA SER A 404 -30.00 -3.49 20.65
C SER A 404 -30.32 -4.62 19.67
N ASP A 405 -29.35 -5.52 19.44
CA ASP A 405 -29.47 -6.66 18.51
C ASP A 405 -29.98 -7.93 19.23
N GLU A 406 -30.17 -7.92 20.56
CA GLU A 406 -30.73 -9.06 21.32
C GLU A 406 -32.26 -8.96 21.57
N GLU A 407 -32.94 -7.89 21.12
CA GLU A 407 -34.38 -7.68 21.38
C GLU A 407 -35.32 -8.15 20.26
N GLU A 408 -34.83 -8.77 19.17
CA GLU A 408 -35.67 -9.33 18.09
C GLU A 408 -35.86 -10.86 18.14
N GLU A 409 -35.34 -11.55 19.16
CA GLU A 409 -35.63 -12.98 19.41
C GLU A 409 -36.36 -13.16 20.76
N ALA A 410 -37.65 -12.79 20.80
CA ALA A 410 -38.59 -13.25 21.83
C ALA A 410 -40.01 -13.42 21.28
#